data_AF-A0A2S7XV42-F1
#
_entry.id   AF-A0A2S7XV42-F1
#
_cell.length_a   1.000
_cell.length_b   1.000
_cell.length_c   1.000
_cell.angle_alpha   90.00
_cell.angle_beta   90.00
_cell.angle_gamma   90.00
#
_symmetry.space_group_name_H-M   'P 1'
#
loop_
_entity.id
_entity.type
_entity.pdbx_description
1 polymer ?
#
loop_
_entity_poly.entity_id
_entity_poly.type
_entity_poly.pdbx_seq_one_letter_code
_entity_poly.pdbx_strand_id
1 'polypeptide(L)' 'MLQTIEVEIDANGQVHPLELRDRLPMGRALLTLLNEPMETTLLAEAALSEDWLKPEEDEAWSDLQPDKL' A
#
# COMPACT_ATOMS: atom_id res chain seq x y z
N MET A 1 -1.23 11.02 23.28
CA MET A 1 -1.58 10.78 21.87
C MET A 1 -0.30 10.54 21.11
N LEU A 2 -0.24 9.52 20.26
CA LEU A 2 0.91 9.29 19.38
C LEU A 2 0.70 10.14 18.13
N GLN A 3 1.76 10.81 17.68
CA GLN A 3 1.79 11.54 16.43
C GLN A 3 2.78 10.84 15.51
N THR A 4 2.37 10.55 14.28
CA THR A 4 3.23 9.99 13.24
C THR A 4 3.71 11.13 12.37
N ILE A 5 5.02 11.22 12.16
CA ILE A 5 5.63 12.21 11.27
C ILE A 5 6.38 11.42 10.20
N GLU A 6 6.06 11.68 8.94
CA GLU A 6 6.77 11.06 7.83
C GLU A 6 8.12 11.75 7.61
N VAL A 7 9.16 10.93 7.44
CA VAL A 7 10.54 11.38 7.41
C VAL A 7 11.33 10.59 6.39
N GLU A 8 12.30 11.24 5.77
CA GLU A 8 13.33 10.59 4.97
C GLU A 8 14.59 10.42 5.83
N ILE A 9 15.27 9.29 5.69
CA ILE A 9 16.56 9.03 6.35
C ILE A 9 17.65 9.09 5.29
N ASP A 10 18.57 10.04 5.41
CA ASP A 10 19.66 10.20 4.45
C ASP A 10 20.76 9.14 4.61
N ALA A 11 21.72 9.12 3.68
CA ALA A 11 22.85 8.19 3.71
C ALA A 11 23.78 8.35 4.93
N ASN A 12 23.70 9.47 5.63
CA ASN A 12 24.43 9.74 6.87
C ASN A 12 23.62 9.34 8.11
N GLY A 13 22.39 8.84 7.93
CA GLY A 13 21.48 8.46 9.01
C GLY A 13 20.75 9.65 9.65
N GLN A 14 20.75 10.83 9.02
CA GLN A 14 19.99 11.97 9.53
C GLN A 14 18.54 11.90 9.07
N VAL A 15 17.63 12.25 9.98
CA VAL A 15 16.19 12.17 9.78
C VAL A 15 15.66 13.55 9.39
N HIS A 16 15.06 13.65 8.20
CA HIS A 16 14.52 14.88 7.64
C HIS A 16 12.99 14.78 7.50
N PRO A 17 12.19 15.70 8.07
CA PRO A 17 10.75 15.73 7.83
C PRO A 17 10.42 15.90 6.35
N LEU A 18 9.47 15.12 5.85
CA LEU A 18 8.96 15.28 4.48
C LEU A 18 7.90 16.37 4.38
N GLU A 19 7.12 16.56 5.45
CA GLU A 19 6.21 17.71 5.54
C GLU A 19 7.00 19.02 5.65
N LEU A 20 6.33 20.16 5.36
CA LEU A 20 6.87 21.52 5.47
C LEU A 20 7.17 21.96 6.92
N ARG A 21 7.66 21.05 7.76
CA ARG A 21 8.12 21.31 9.11
C ARG A 21 9.64 21.42 9.07
N ASP A 22 10.14 22.59 9.44
CA ASP A 22 11.59 22.84 9.49
C ASP A 22 12.31 21.98 10.54
N ARG A 23 11.60 21.39 11.51
CA ARG A 23 12.21 20.56 12.57
C ARG A 23 11.27 19.56 13.21
N LEU A 24 11.83 18.42 13.62
CA LEU A 24 11.17 17.46 14.49
C LEU A 24 11.04 18.00 15.94
N PRO A 25 9.96 17.63 16.65
CA PRO A 25 9.80 17.99 18.06
C PRO A 25 10.87 17.33 18.93
N MET A 26 11.28 18.01 20.01
CA MET A 26 12.22 17.46 20.99
C MET A 26 11.52 16.42 21.85
N GLY A 27 12.06 15.21 21.93
CA GLY A 27 11.51 14.14 22.77
C GLY A 27 11.94 12.74 22.34
N ARG A 28 11.24 11.74 22.86
CA ARG A 28 11.38 10.34 22.42
C ARG A 28 10.41 10.09 21.28
N ALA A 29 10.90 9.46 20.22
CA ALA A 29 10.12 9.07 19.05
C ALA A 29 10.25 7.57 18.79
N LEU A 30 9.31 7.02 18.04
CA LEU A 30 9.37 5.67 17.48
C LEU A 30 9.72 5.80 16.01
N LEU A 31 10.68 5.00 15.53
CA LEU A 31 11.06 4.94 14.13
C LEU A 31 10.54 3.65 13.53
N THR A 32 9.86 3.77 12.40
CA THR A 32 9.38 2.63 11.61
C THR A 32 9.91 2.78 10.21
N LEU A 33 10.70 1.81 9.76
CA LEU A 33 11.21 1.79 8.39
C LEU A 33 10.12 1.22 7.48
N LEU A 34 9.74 1.99 6.46
CA LEU A 34 8.87 1.51 5.41
C LEU A 34 9.72 0.63 4.49
N ASN A 35 9.54 -0.69 4.61
CA ASN A 35 10.07 -1.61 3.62
C ASN A 35 9.10 -1.53 2.43
N GLU A 36 9.55 -1.05 1.28
CA GLU A 36 8.73 -1.12 0.07
C GLU A 36 8.33 -2.59 -0.12
N PRO A 37 7.03 -2.92 -0.15
CA PRO A 37 6.63 -4.27 -0.45
C PRO A 37 7.16 -4.57 -1.85
N MET A 38 8.03 -5.59 -1.98
CA MET A 38 8.40 -6.14 -3.29
C MET A 38 7.11 -6.35 -4.07
N GLU A 39 6.92 -5.59 -5.15
CA GLU A 39 5.75 -5.53 -6.04
C GLU A 39 4.66 -6.57 -5.71
N THR A 40 3.86 -6.32 -4.66
CA THR A 40 2.76 -7.21 -4.27
C THR A 40 1.68 -7.25 -5.34
N THR A 41 1.66 -6.28 -6.24
CA THR A 41 0.80 -6.22 -7.43
C THR A 41 1.07 -7.39 -8.38
N LEU A 42 2.33 -7.73 -8.67
CA LEU A 42 2.68 -8.81 -9.60
C LEU A 42 2.35 -10.19 -9.02
N LEU A 43 2.52 -10.38 -7.70
CA LEU A 43 2.22 -11.63 -7.03
C LEU A 43 0.70 -11.85 -6.84
N ALA A 44 -0.06 -10.76 -6.66
CA ALA A 44 -1.52 -10.82 -6.53
C ALA A 44 -2.22 -11.17 -7.85
N GLU A 45 -1.76 -10.64 -8.99
CA GLU A 45 -2.30 -11.00 -10.32
C GLU A 45 -2.15 -12.50 -10.61
N ALA A 46 -0.97 -13.07 -10.34
CA ALA A 46 -0.72 -14.48 -10.56
C ALA A 46 -1.61 -15.38 -9.67
N ALA A 47 -1.75 -15.02 -8.39
CA ALA A 47 -2.56 -15.79 -7.44
C ALA A 47 -4.08 -15.67 -7.69
N LEU A 48 -4.56 -14.52 -8.16
CA LEU A 48 -5.97 -14.30 -8.48
C LEU A 48 -6.37 -14.91 -9.84
N SER A 49 -5.45 -14.96 -10.81
CA SER A 49 -5.73 -15.53 -12.14
C SER A 49 -6.09 -17.02 -12.11
N GLU A 50 -5.59 -17.79 -11.14
CA GLU A 50 -5.87 -19.23 -11.03
C GLU A 50 -7.32 -19.53 -10.60
N ASP A 51 -7.93 -18.66 -9.80
CA ASP A 51 -9.29 -18.84 -9.30
C ASP A 51 -10.33 -18.10 -10.16
N TRP A 52 -9.94 -16.92 -10.68
CA TRP A 52 -10.83 -15.98 -11.39
C TRP A 52 -11.14 -16.33 -12.85
N LEU A 53 -10.38 -17.24 -13.46
CA LEU A 53 -10.59 -17.69 -14.86
C LEU A 53 -11.48 -18.94 -14.96
N LYS A 54 -12.16 -19.33 -13.87
CA LYS A 54 -13.08 -20.48 -13.91
C LYS A 54 -14.37 -20.09 -14.64
N PRO A 55 -14.90 -20.95 -15.51
CA PRO A 55 -16.14 -20.68 -16.24
C PRO A 55 -17.36 -20.53 -15.32
N GLU A 56 -17.29 -21.03 -14.07
CA GLU A 56 -18.31 -20.80 -13.03
C GLU A 56 -18.42 -19.32 -12.62
N GLU A 57 -17.33 -18.54 -12.72
CA GLU A 57 -17.39 -17.11 -12.46
C GLU A 57 -17.98 -16.35 -13.64
N ASP A 58 -17.67 -16.71 -14.90
CA ASP A 58 -18.35 -16.11 -16.06
C ASP A 58 -19.88 -16.30 -16.00
N GLU A 59 -20.37 -17.45 -15.49
CA GLU A 59 -21.80 -17.71 -15.27
C GLU A 59 -22.36 -16.84 -14.12
N ALA A 60 -21.66 -16.76 -12.98
CA ALA A 60 -22.08 -15.93 -11.84
C ALA A 60 -22.10 -14.42 -12.15
N TRP A 61 -21.26 -13.96 -13.07
CA TRP A 61 -21.19 -12.56 -13.49
C TRP A 61 -22.14 -12.24 -14.65
N SER A 62 -22.59 -13.25 -15.41
CA SER A 62 -23.61 -13.10 -16.45
C SER A 62 -24.95 -12.64 -15.87
N ASP A 63 -25.29 -13.08 -14.66
CA ASP A 63 -26.54 -12.71 -13.97
C ASP A 63 -26.54 -11.28 -13.42
N LEU A 64 -25.38 -10.63 -13.35
CA LEU A 64 -25.21 -9.27 -12.82
C LEU A 64 -25.13 -8.19 -13.91
N GLN A 65 -25.25 -8.56 -15.20
CA GLN A 65 -25.35 -7.57 -16.27
C GLN A 65 -26.72 -6.87 -16.22
N PRO A 66 -26.78 -5.55 -15.94
CA PRO A 66 -28.04 -4.83 -16.00
C PRO A 66 -28.50 -4.78 -17.45
N ASP A 67 -29.60 -5.50 -17.72
CA ASP A 67 -30.50 -5.38 -18.85
C ASP A 67 -29.90 -4.90 -20.18
N LYS A 68 -29.68 -5.88 -21.04
CA LYS A 68 -29.64 -5.72 -22.49
C LYS A 68 -31.04 -5.26 -22.98
N LEU A 69 -31.34 -3.97 -22.81
CA LEU A 69 -32.51 -3.29 -23.41
C LEU A 69 -32.16 -2.74 -24.80
#